data_AF-A0A1B9S575-F1
#
_entry.id   AF-A0A1B9S575-F1
#
_cell.length_a   1.000
_cell.length_b   1.000
_cell.length_c   1.000
_cell.angle_alpha   90.00
_cell.angle_beta   90.00
_cell.angle_gamma   90.00
#
_symmetry.space_group_name_H-M   'P 1'
#
loop_
_entity.id
_entity.type
_entity.pdbx_description
1 polymer ?
#
loop_
_entity_poly.entity_id
_entity_poly.type
_entity_poly.pdbx_seq_one_letter_code
_entity_poly.pdbx_strand_id
1 'polypeptide(L)'
;MVRRSRALHYHIFAAAPLVTIAELASANGIDLYAADDNALPRLVRAVVAGIDDPSSFAAAAGAQQVKMHLQADDIAWAVPFERRFPTPALDALLKKLPSRSMPYLGGLPPN
;
A
#
# COMPACT_ATOMS: atom_id res chain seq x y z
N MET A 1 -2.60 8.65 -12.01
CA MET A 1 -2.25 10.10 -12.00
C MET A 1 -3.41 11.05 -12.26
N VAL A 2 -4.39 10.69 -13.09
CA VAL A 2 -5.54 11.55 -13.48
C VAL A 2 -6.39 12.12 -12.33
N ARG A 3 -6.26 11.60 -11.11
CA ARG A 3 -6.93 12.10 -9.91
C ARG A 3 -6.23 13.32 -9.27
N ARG A 4 -5.22 13.89 -9.94
CA ARG A 4 -4.53 15.14 -9.57
C ARG A 4 -4.06 15.13 -8.12
N SER A 5 -4.60 16.01 -7.27
CA SER A 5 -4.23 16.13 -5.85
C SER A 5 -4.54 14.88 -5.02
N ARG A 6 -5.38 13.96 -5.53
CA ARG A 6 -5.66 12.67 -4.88
C ARG A 6 -4.94 11.49 -5.55
N ALA A 7 -3.95 11.74 -6.41
CA ALA A 7 -3.28 10.66 -7.12
C ALA A 7 -2.67 9.64 -6.15
N LEU A 8 -1.87 10.06 -5.16
CA LEU A 8 -1.28 9.16 -4.16
C LEU A 8 -2.35 8.35 -3.41
N HIS A 9 -3.38 9.03 -2.90
CA HIS A 9 -4.49 8.36 -2.19
C HIS A 9 -5.13 7.25 -3.03
N TYR A 10 -5.38 7.48 -4.32
CA TYR A 10 -5.96 6.45 -5.17
C TYR A 10 -5.02 5.28 -5.49
N HIS A 11 -3.69 5.49 -5.47
CA HIS A 11 -2.75 4.38 -5.62
C HIS A 11 -2.65 3.55 -4.34
N ILE A 12 -2.68 4.20 -3.17
CA ILE A 12 -2.79 3.52 -1.87
C ILE A 12 -4.08 2.68 -1.83
N PHE A 13 -5.21 3.31 -2.17
CA PHE A 13 -6.52 2.66 -2.21
C PHE A 13 -6.55 1.45 -3.17
N ALA A 14 -5.90 1.55 -4.33
CA ALA A 14 -5.82 0.45 -5.29
C ALA A 14 -4.89 -0.69 -4.83
N ALA A 15 -3.81 -0.37 -4.12
CA ALA A 15 -2.85 -1.37 -3.64
C ALA A 15 -3.48 -2.33 -2.61
N ALA A 16 -4.42 -1.84 -1.78
CA ALA A 16 -5.09 -2.63 -0.76
C ALA A 16 -5.76 -3.91 -1.30
N PRO A 17 -6.76 -3.85 -2.21
CA PRO A 17 -7.37 -5.05 -2.76
C PRO A 17 -6.40 -5.87 -3.62
N LEU A 18 -5.41 -5.26 -4.28
CA LEU A 18 -4.42 -6.00 -5.07
C LEU A 18 -3.53 -6.89 -4.19
N VAL A 19 -3.06 -6.37 -3.05
CA VAL A 19 -2.33 -7.18 -2.05
C VAL A 19 -3.23 -8.29 -1.51
N THR A 20 -4.49 -8.00 -1.16
CA THR A 20 -5.42 -9.03 -0.69
C THR A 20 -5.61 -10.14 -1.72
N ILE A 21 -5.79 -9.81 -3.00
CA ILE A 21 -5.91 -10.79 -4.09
C ILE A 21 -4.61 -11.59 -4.23
N ALA A 22 -3.44 -10.96 -4.16
CA ALA A 22 -2.15 -11.64 -4.25
C ALA A 22 -1.92 -12.62 -3.09
N GLU A 23 -2.32 -12.26 -1.87
CA GLU A 23 -2.28 -13.17 -0.72
C GLU A 23 -3.19 -14.38 -0.90
N LEU A 24 -4.44 -14.16 -1.32
CA LEU A 24 -5.38 -15.24 -1.60
C LEU A 24 -4.89 -16.15 -2.73
N ALA A 25 -4.33 -15.58 -3.79
CA ALA A 25 -3.75 -16.34 -4.88
C ALA A 25 -2.54 -17.17 -4.42
N SER A 26 -1.66 -16.59 -3.60
CA SER A 26 -0.48 -17.28 -3.06
C SER A 26 -0.88 -18.45 -2.16
N ALA A 27 -1.94 -18.31 -1.35
CA ALA A 27 -2.48 -19.40 -0.55
C ALA A 27 -2.99 -20.58 -1.41
N ASN A 28 -3.27 -20.34 -2.70
CA ASN A 28 -3.69 -21.33 -3.69
C ASN A 28 -2.57 -21.70 -4.68
N GLY A 29 -1.30 -21.38 -4.39
CA GLY A 29 -0.15 -21.76 -5.21
C GLY A 29 0.07 -20.89 -6.45
N ILE A 30 -0.58 -19.73 -6.56
CA ILE A 30 -0.42 -18.79 -7.67
C ILE A 30 0.40 -17.58 -7.20
N ASP A 31 1.56 -17.36 -7.81
CA ASP A 31 2.43 -16.22 -7.48
C ASP A 31 2.09 -14.97 -8.31
N LEU A 32 1.14 -14.18 -7.82
CA LEU A 32 0.80 -12.89 -8.42
C LEU A 32 1.78 -11.76 -8.03
N TYR A 33 2.66 -11.97 -7.06
CA TYR A 33 3.65 -10.94 -6.71
C TYR A 33 4.76 -10.84 -7.75
N ALA A 34 5.08 -11.93 -8.44
CA ALA A 34 6.04 -11.98 -9.54
C ALA A 34 5.49 -11.49 -10.90
N ALA A 35 4.18 -11.28 -11.02
CA ALA A 35 3.55 -10.88 -12.27
C ALA A 35 4.01 -9.48 -12.75
N ASP A 36 4.05 -9.30 -14.07
CA ASP A 36 4.34 -8.03 -14.76
C ASP A 36 5.58 -7.30 -14.24
N ASP A 37 6.71 -8.02 -14.16
CA ASP A 37 7.97 -7.50 -13.61
C ASP A 37 7.79 -6.93 -12.19
N ASN A 38 7.18 -7.74 -11.32
CA ASN A 38 6.91 -7.39 -9.93
C ASN A 38 6.11 -6.08 -9.80
N ALA A 39 5.09 -5.89 -10.64
CA ALA A 39 4.31 -4.65 -10.69
C ALA A 39 3.70 -4.28 -9.35
N LEU A 40 3.13 -5.25 -8.62
CA LEU A 40 2.52 -5.01 -7.31
C LEU A 40 3.57 -4.61 -6.25
N PRO A 41 4.70 -5.33 -6.07
CA PRO A 41 5.78 -4.85 -5.22
C PRO A 41 6.30 -3.45 -5.58
N ARG A 42 6.41 -3.13 -6.88
CA ARG A 42 6.80 -1.78 -7.33
C ARG A 42 5.77 -0.73 -6.93
N LEU A 43 4.47 -1.02 -7.08
CA LEU A 43 3.39 -0.14 -6.65
C LEU A 43 3.42 0.11 -5.14
N VAL A 44 3.53 -0.95 -4.33
CA VAL A 44 3.56 -0.82 -2.86
C VAL A 44 4.75 0.02 -2.41
N ARG A 45 5.95 -0.22 -2.95
CA ARG A 45 7.14 0.60 -2.66
C ARG A 45 6.94 2.06 -3.06
N ALA A 46 6.35 2.31 -4.23
CA ALA A 46 6.09 3.67 -4.70
C ALA A 46 5.12 4.41 -3.78
N VAL A 47 4.03 3.78 -3.34
CA VAL A 47 3.09 4.43 -2.42
C VAL A 47 3.70 4.63 -1.04
N VAL A 48 4.44 3.64 -0.49
CA VAL A 48 5.13 3.77 0.80
C VAL A 48 6.10 4.95 0.81
N ALA A 49 6.91 5.11 -0.24
CA ALA A 49 7.77 6.28 -0.41
C ALA A 49 6.93 7.57 -0.52
N GLY A 50 5.82 7.54 -1.25
CA GLY A 50 4.90 8.66 -1.41
C GLY A 50 4.22 9.13 -0.12
N ILE A 51 4.00 8.23 0.85
CA ILE A 51 3.43 8.57 2.16
C ILE A 51 4.37 9.49 2.94
N ASP A 52 5.68 9.25 2.85
CA ASP A 52 6.70 10.07 3.50
C ASP A 52 7.01 11.33 2.69
N ASP A 53 7.24 11.18 1.38
CA ASP A 53 7.45 12.28 0.44
C ASP A 53 6.55 12.16 -0.82
N PRO A 54 5.49 12.97 -0.93
CA PRO A 54 4.58 12.92 -2.07
C PRO A 54 5.10 13.68 -3.31
N SER A 55 6.34 14.19 -3.31
CA SER A 55 6.91 15.02 -4.39
C SER A 55 6.83 14.37 -5.77
N SER A 56 7.18 13.08 -5.87
CA SER A 56 7.11 12.31 -7.11
C SER A 56 5.69 12.21 -7.67
N PHE A 57 4.71 11.93 -6.81
CA PHE A 57 3.29 11.93 -7.18
C PHE A 57 2.79 13.32 -7.56
N ALA A 58 3.24 14.37 -6.86
CA ALA A 58 2.86 15.74 -7.16
C ALA A 58 3.35 16.17 -8.54
N ALA A 59 4.61 15.88 -8.86
CA ALA A 59 5.21 16.14 -10.16
C ALA A 59 4.48 15.38 -11.29
N ALA A 60 4.25 14.07 -11.11
CA ALA A 60 3.59 13.23 -12.10
C ALA A 60 2.11 13.57 -12.31
N ALA A 61 1.42 14.03 -11.26
CA ALA A 61 0.02 14.40 -11.33
C ALA A 61 -0.22 15.88 -11.72
N GLY A 62 0.84 16.70 -11.78
CA GLY A 62 0.76 18.14 -12.03
C GLY A 62 -0.01 18.91 -10.95
N ALA A 63 -0.06 18.39 -9.71
CA ALA A 63 -0.81 18.97 -8.62
C ALA A 63 -0.25 18.54 -7.26
N GLN A 64 -0.21 19.47 -6.30
CA GLN A 64 0.13 19.13 -4.91
C GLN A 64 -0.82 18.06 -4.37
N GLN A 65 -0.27 17.06 -3.69
CA GLN A 65 -1.04 15.98 -3.12
C GLN A 65 -1.72 16.42 -1.81
N VAL A 66 -2.94 15.94 -1.59
CA VAL A 66 -3.66 16.16 -0.33
C VAL A 66 -2.86 15.53 0.81
N LYS A 67 -2.61 16.31 1.87
CA LYS A 67 -1.97 15.80 3.08
C LYS A 67 -2.82 14.70 3.69
N MET A 68 -2.22 13.52 3.86
CA MET A 68 -2.85 12.37 4.50
C MET A 68 -2.53 12.38 5.99
N HIS A 69 -3.53 12.04 6.80
CA HIS A 69 -3.34 11.66 8.19
C HIS A 69 -3.38 10.14 8.23
N LEU A 70 -2.23 9.49 8.45
CA LEU A 70 -2.12 8.04 8.35
C LEU A 70 -3.07 7.34 9.34
N GLN A 71 -4.03 6.58 8.82
CA GLN A 71 -4.93 5.72 9.59
C GLN A 71 -4.76 4.25 9.19
N ALA A 72 -5.40 3.35 9.94
CA ALA A 72 -5.38 1.92 9.66
C ALA A 72 -5.85 1.62 8.22
N ASP A 73 -6.95 2.25 7.79
CA ASP A 73 -7.52 2.05 6.46
C ASP A 73 -6.58 2.46 5.31
N ASP A 74 -5.58 3.29 5.59
CA ASP A 74 -4.62 3.73 4.58
C ASP A 74 -3.49 2.73 4.34
N ILE A 75 -3.04 1.97 5.35
CA ILE A 75 -1.81 1.15 5.19
C ILE A 75 -1.80 -0.18 5.95
N ALA A 76 -2.79 -0.48 6.80
CA ALA A 76 -2.81 -1.74 7.55
C ALA A 76 -2.91 -2.97 6.62
N TRP A 77 -3.50 -2.83 5.44
CA TRP A 77 -3.51 -3.85 4.38
C TRP A 77 -2.12 -4.28 3.92
N ALA A 78 -1.07 -3.48 4.17
CA ALA A 78 0.29 -3.79 3.77
C ALA A 78 1.02 -4.74 4.75
N VAL A 79 0.40 -5.12 5.88
CA VAL A 79 0.98 -6.08 6.83
C VAL A 79 1.39 -7.40 6.18
N PRO A 80 0.53 -8.12 5.43
CA PRO A 80 0.95 -9.35 4.76
C PRO A 80 2.04 -9.12 3.70
N PHE A 81 2.01 -7.96 3.01
CA PHE A 81 3.06 -7.59 2.07
C PHE A 81 4.42 -7.41 2.76
N GLU A 82 4.45 -6.72 3.91
CA GLU A 82 5.66 -6.46 4.69
C GLU A 82 6.36 -7.76 5.10
N ARG A 83 5.61 -8.80 5.47
CA ARG A 83 6.17 -10.11 5.81
C ARG A 83 6.93 -10.76 4.68
N ARG A 84 6.46 -10.57 3.44
CA ARG A 84 7.09 -11.13 2.23
C ARG A 84 8.25 -10.25 1.74
N PHE A 85 8.10 -8.94 1.89
CA PHE A 85 9.02 -7.93 1.38
C PHE A 85 9.36 -6.90 2.46
N PRO A 86 10.09 -7.30 3.52
CA PRO A 86 10.33 -6.43 4.66
C PRO A 86 11.17 -5.23 4.25
N THR A 87 10.74 -4.04 4.67
CA THR A 87 11.50 -2.81 4.46
C THR A 87 11.39 -1.91 5.69
N PRO A 88 12.48 -1.22 6.09
CA PRO A 88 12.45 -0.30 7.23
C PRO A 88 11.39 0.81 7.09
N ALA A 89 11.16 1.30 5.86
CA ALA A 89 10.18 2.34 5.59
C ALA A 89 8.74 1.89 5.88
N LEU A 90 8.35 0.70 5.40
CA LEU A 90 7.01 0.17 5.63
C LEU A 90 6.79 -0.20 7.10
N ASP A 91 7.77 -0.83 7.74
CA ASP A 91 7.72 -1.15 9.17
C ASP A 91 7.53 0.13 10.02
N ALA A 92 8.28 1.19 9.71
CA ALA A 92 8.14 2.48 10.40
C ALA A 92 6.73 3.08 10.24
N LEU A 93 6.09 2.96 9.07
CA LEU A 93 4.70 3.40 8.88
C LEU A 93 3.71 2.53 9.66
N LEU A 94 3.85 1.21 9.62
CA LEU A 94 2.98 0.28 10.34
C LEU A 94 3.08 0.39 11.87
N LYS A 95 4.21 0.88 12.39
CA LYS A 95 4.41 1.19 13.81
C LYS A 95 3.75 2.49 14.26
N LYS A 96 3.42 3.41 13.33
CA LYS A 96 2.67 4.65 13.65
C LYS A 96 1.18 4.39 13.85
N LEU A 97 0.67 3.22 13.43
CA LEU A 97 -0.75 2.90 13.52
C LEU A 97 -1.15 2.49 14.96
N PRO A 98 -2.22 3.07 15.53
CA PRO A 98 -2.73 2.66 16.84
C PRO A 98 -3.41 1.28 16.79
N SER A 99 -3.90 0.87 15.61
CA SER A 99 -4.47 -0.43 15.33
C SER A 99 -4.20 -0.79 13.88
N ARG A 100 -4.05 -2.09 13.60
CA ARG A 100 -3.91 -2.64 12.25
C ARG A 100 -5.17 -3.36 11.77
N SER A 101 -6.29 -3.21 12.49
CA SER A 101 -7.57 -3.81 12.09
C SER A 101 -8.16 -3.05 10.92
N MET A 102 -8.56 -3.78 9.87
CA MET A 102 -9.23 -3.22 8.70
C MET A 102 -10.47 -4.08 8.37
N PRO A 103 -11.67 -3.73 8.89
CA PRO A 103 -12.87 -4.57 8.79
C PRO A 103 -13.24 -4.97 7.35
N TYR A 104 -13.06 -4.06 6.39
CA TYR A 104 -13.36 -4.32 4.98
C TYR A 104 -12.42 -5.33 4.31
N LEU A 105 -11.30 -5.68 4.95
CA LEU A 105 -10.31 -6.66 4.47
C LEU A 105 -10.10 -7.82 5.45
N GLY A 106 -11.13 -8.16 6.23
CA GLY A 106 -11.09 -9.31 7.15
C GLY A 106 -10.68 -9.00 8.58
N GLY A 107 -10.54 -7.72 8.95
CA GLY A 107 -10.28 -7.29 10.33
C GLY A 107 -8.79 -7.25 10.66
N LEU A 108 -8.38 -7.86 11.78
CA LEU A 108 -6.98 -7.92 12.18
C LEU A 108 -6.23 -8.93 11.30
N PRO A 109 -5.13 -8.54 10.63
CA PRO A 109 -4.30 -9.49 9.91
C PRO A 109 -3.79 -10.58 10.88
N PRO A 110 -3.75 -11.86 10.47
CA PRO A 110 -3.21 -12.95 11.30
C PRO A 110 -1.77 -12.65 11.67
N ASN A 111 -1.25 -13.09 12.82
CA ASN A 111 0.12 -12.83 13.27
C ASN A 111 1.20 -13.39 12.35
#